data_AF-A0A821NWA0-F1
#
_entry.id   AF-A0A821NWA0-F1
#
_cell.length_a   1.000
_cell.length_b   1.000
_cell.length_c   1.000
_cell.angle_alpha   90.00
_cell.angle_beta   90.00
_cell.angle_gamma   90.00
#
_symmetry.space_group_name_H-M   'P 1'
#
loop_
_entity.id
_entity.type
_entity.pdbx_description
1 polymer ?
#
loop_
_entity_poly.entity_id
_entity_poly.type
_entity_poly.pdbx_seq_one_letter_code
_entity_poly.pdbx_strand_id
1 'polypeptide(L)'
;MLVLLLENPTNDSVELALLFLQECGQKLSQVSSRGLDSIFSTLRNLLHESSLNKRIQYMIEVLFAVRKDQFKTNPTIQSGLYLINENNQYIHILTLDDPCEPEPMLDVFKYDEQYEENEAKYKEIRKIILDDISWSF
;
A
#
# COMPACT_ATOMS: atom_id res chain seq x y z
N MET A 1 -1.40 9.54 4.98
CA MET A 1 0.08 9.51 4.87
C MET A 1 0.62 10.59 3.95
N LEU A 2 0.31 10.59 2.64
CA LEU A 2 0.83 11.58 1.69
C LEU A 2 0.53 13.04 2.09
N VAL A 3 -0.67 13.31 2.59
CA VAL A 3 -1.05 14.64 3.10
C VAL A 3 -0.12 15.07 4.24
N LEU A 4 0.12 14.19 5.22
CA LEU A 4 0.99 14.46 6.38
C LEU A 4 2.45 14.70 5.96
N LEU A 5 2.97 13.96 4.98
CA LEU A 5 4.33 14.16 4.47
C LEU A 5 4.51 15.49 3.73
N LEU A 6 3.44 16.03 3.15
CA LEU A 6 3.45 17.24 2.32
C LEU A 6 2.93 18.49 3.07
N GLU A 7 2.40 18.34 4.28
CA GLU A 7 1.88 19.45 5.09
C GLU A 7 3.00 20.43 5.49
N ASN A 8 4.13 19.90 5.95
CA ASN A 8 5.34 20.66 6.27
C ASN A 8 6.52 20.09 5.46
N PRO A 9 6.66 20.46 4.18
CA PRO A 9 7.55 19.80 3.25
C PRO A 9 9.02 20.05 3.59
N THR A 10 9.77 18.98 3.83
CA THR A 10 11.24 18.99 3.84
C THR A 10 11.77 18.24 2.63
N ASN A 11 13.07 18.33 2.34
CA ASN A 11 13.64 17.55 1.24
C ASN A 11 13.37 16.04 1.43
N ASP A 12 13.46 15.55 2.66
CA ASP A 12 13.32 14.12 2.98
C ASP A 12 11.84 13.68 3.00
N SER A 13 10.94 14.51 3.55
CA SER A 13 9.51 14.17 3.57
C SER A 13 8.92 14.16 2.16
N VAL A 14 9.34 15.09 1.31
CA VAL A 14 8.93 15.14 -0.10
C VAL A 14 9.51 13.95 -0.84
N GLU A 15 10.80 13.62 -0.67
CA GLU A 15 11.40 12.43 -1.27
C GLU A 15 10.62 11.14 -0.92
N LEU A 16 10.31 10.94 0.36
CA LEU A 16 9.52 9.79 0.79
C LEU A 16 8.13 9.76 0.16
N ALA A 17 7.47 10.92 0.05
CA ALA A 17 6.17 11.03 -0.62
C ALA A 17 6.26 10.68 -2.11
N LEU A 18 7.32 11.09 -2.79
CA LEU A 18 7.56 10.78 -4.21
C LEU A 18 7.79 9.29 -4.42
N LEU A 19 8.63 8.67 -3.59
CA LEU A 19 8.89 7.23 -3.65
C LEU A 19 7.60 6.43 -3.40
N PHE A 20 6.81 6.82 -2.39
CA PHE A 20 5.52 6.18 -2.11
C PHE A 20 4.55 6.29 -3.30
N LEU A 21 4.42 7.49 -3.88
CA LEU A 21 3.57 7.73 -5.05
C LEU A 21 4.03 6.95 -6.29
N GLN A 22 5.34 6.75 -6.45
CA GLN A 22 5.88 5.98 -7.57
C GLN A 22 5.44 4.52 -7.53
N GLU A 23 5.37 3.93 -6.33
CA GLU A 23 4.98 2.53 -6.13
C GLU A 23 3.47 2.32 -6.18
N CYS A 24 2.68 3.16 -5.49
CA CYS A 24 1.23 2.94 -5.38
C CYS A 24 0.38 3.82 -6.31
N GLY A 25 1.00 4.69 -7.11
CA GLY A 25 0.32 5.71 -7.91
C GLY A 25 -0.66 5.14 -8.93
N GLN A 26 -0.35 3.97 -9.52
CA GLN A 26 -1.27 3.32 -10.44
C GLN A 26 -2.58 2.92 -9.75
N LYS A 27 -2.50 2.27 -8.58
CA LYS A 27 -3.70 1.89 -7.82
C LYS A 27 -4.48 3.10 -7.34
N LEU A 28 -3.80 4.14 -6.87
CA LEU A 28 -4.44 5.39 -6.47
C LEU A 28 -5.18 6.05 -7.63
N SER A 29 -4.65 5.98 -8.85
CA SER A 29 -5.34 6.52 -10.02
C SER A 29 -6.66 5.80 -10.34
N GLN A 30 -6.75 4.50 -10.00
CA GLN A 30 -7.93 3.66 -10.20
C GLN A 30 -8.98 3.86 -9.11
N VAL A 31 -8.55 3.96 -7.84
CA VAL A 31 -9.45 3.99 -6.68
C VAL A 31 -9.77 5.40 -6.16
N SER A 32 -8.89 6.37 -6.39
CA SER A 32 -9.02 7.74 -5.86
C SER A 32 -8.29 8.76 -6.75
N SER A 33 -8.75 8.88 -7.99
CA SER A 33 -8.20 9.82 -8.98
C SER A 33 -8.20 11.27 -8.48
N ARG A 34 -9.29 11.71 -7.83
CA ARG A 34 -9.40 13.06 -7.24
C ARG A 34 -8.39 13.30 -6.13
N GLY A 35 -8.15 12.31 -5.27
CA GLY A 35 -7.14 12.40 -4.22
C GLY A 35 -5.75 12.54 -4.82
N LEU A 36 -5.44 11.72 -5.83
CA LEU A 36 -4.18 11.79 -6.56
C LEU A 36 -3.98 13.16 -7.23
N ASP A 37 -5.02 13.72 -7.85
CA ASP A 37 -4.98 15.04 -8.47
C ASP A 37 -4.61 16.15 -7.47
N SER A 38 -5.21 16.12 -6.28
CA SER A 38 -4.90 17.05 -5.19
C SER A 38 -3.43 16.96 -4.77
N ILE A 39 -2.88 15.75 -4.65
CA ILE A 39 -1.46 15.55 -4.33
C ILE A 39 -0.55 16.12 -5.42
N PHE A 40 -0.82 15.85 -6.70
CA PHE A 40 -0.03 16.42 -7.79
C PHE A 40 -0.17 17.94 -7.92
N SER A 41 -1.32 18.51 -7.55
CA SER A 41 -1.46 19.97 -7.44
C SER A 41 -0.54 20.53 -6.36
N THR A 42 -0.49 19.87 -5.19
CA THR A 42 0.40 20.25 -4.09
C THR A 42 1.87 20.19 -4.52
N LEU A 43 2.29 19.10 -5.17
CA LEU A 43 3.65 18.96 -5.71
C LEU A 43 4.02 20.04 -6.73
N ARG A 44 3.05 20.49 -7.55
CA ARG A 44 3.27 21.60 -8.49
C ARG A 44 3.52 22.93 -7.75
N ASN A 45 2.76 23.21 -6.69
CA ASN A 45 2.97 24.42 -5.90
C ASN A 45 4.35 24.39 -5.24
N LEU A 46 4.79 23.23 -4.75
CA LEU A 46 6.14 23.06 -4.18
C LEU A 46 7.24 23.38 -5.19
N LEU A 47 7.10 23.01 -6.47
CA LEU A 47 8.09 23.40 -7.50
C LEU A 47 8.23 24.92 -7.68
N HIS A 48 7.17 25.69 -7.40
CA HIS A 48 7.15 27.14 -7.61
C HIS A 48 7.47 27.95 -6.36
N GLU A 49 7.05 27.49 -5.17
CA GLU A 49 6.99 28.31 -3.96
C GLU A 49 8.03 27.93 -2.90
N SER A 50 8.69 26.77 -3.04
CA SER A 50 9.49 26.20 -1.95
C SER A 50 11.00 26.33 -2.13
N SER A 51 11.73 26.45 -1.02
CA SER A 51 13.19 26.36 -0.97
C SER A 51 13.68 24.90 -1.01
N LEU A 52 13.06 24.04 -1.83
CA LEU A 52 13.52 22.68 -2.04
C LEU A 52 14.83 22.68 -2.81
N ASN A 53 15.71 21.73 -2.50
CA ASN A 53 16.95 21.60 -3.26
C ASN A 53 16.67 21.14 -4.70
N LYS A 54 17.64 21.37 -5.60
CA LYS A 54 17.51 21.01 -7.02
C LYS A 54 17.22 19.53 -7.24
N ARG A 55 17.77 18.64 -6.40
CA ARG A 55 17.57 17.18 -6.51
C ARG A 55 16.09 16.83 -6.35
N ILE A 56 15.43 17.36 -5.33
CA ILE A 56 14.00 17.09 -5.09
C ILE A 56 13.14 17.66 -6.23
N GLN A 57 13.47 18.84 -6.75
CA GLN A 57 12.75 19.41 -7.91
C GLN A 57 12.82 18.46 -9.12
N TYR A 58 14.00 17.93 -9.45
CA TYR A 58 14.14 16.92 -10.51
C TYR A 58 13.33 15.65 -10.23
N MET A 59 13.29 15.17 -8.98
CA MET A 59 12.49 13.99 -8.64
C MET A 59 10.99 14.24 -8.83
N ILE A 60 10.50 15.44 -8.51
CA ILE A 60 9.11 15.81 -8.78
C ILE A 60 8.84 15.80 -10.28
N GLU A 61 9.71 16.40 -11.10
CA GLU A 61 9.59 16.39 -12.57
C GLU A 61 9.56 14.97 -13.14
N VAL A 62 10.44 14.08 -12.65
CA VAL A 62 10.46 12.65 -13.00
C VAL A 62 9.13 12.00 -12.64
N LEU A 63 8.57 12.28 -11.46
CA LEU A 63 7.28 11.74 -11.07
C LEU A 63 6.13 12.23 -11.97
N PHE A 64 6.16 13.49 -12.45
CA PHE A 64 5.21 13.97 -13.46
C PHE A 64 5.32 13.19 -14.78
N ALA A 65 6.54 12.84 -15.21
CA ALA A 65 6.74 11.99 -16.37
C ALA A 65 6.20 10.56 -16.14
N VAL A 66 6.45 9.97 -14.97
CA VAL A 66 5.90 8.66 -14.58
C VAL A 66 4.37 8.67 -14.61
N ARG A 67 3.74 9.73 -14.10
CA ARG A 67 2.28 9.91 -14.16
C ARG A 67 1.78 10.01 -15.61
N LYS A 68 2.45 10.76 -16.47
CA LYS A 68 2.09 10.91 -17.90
C LYS A 68 2.13 9.56 -18.61
N ASP A 69 3.11 8.73 -18.25
CA ASP A 69 3.27 7.36 -18.71
C ASP A 69 2.37 6.35 -17.97
N GLN A 70 1.39 6.84 -17.20
CA GLN A 70 0.40 6.04 -16.48
C GLN A 70 1.01 4.98 -15.54
N PHE A 71 2.15 5.30 -14.93
CA PHE A 71 2.86 4.41 -14.01
C PHE A 71 3.24 3.05 -14.64
N LYS A 72 3.45 2.99 -15.95
CA LYS A 72 3.73 1.73 -16.70
C LYS A 72 4.85 0.86 -16.11
N THR A 73 5.82 1.46 -15.43
CA THR A 73 6.96 0.76 -14.80
C THR A 73 6.61 0.13 -13.46
N ASN A 74 5.59 0.63 -12.77
CA ASN A 74 5.16 0.16 -11.44
C ASN A 74 3.66 -0.19 -11.51
N PRO A 75 3.32 -1.34 -12.12
CA PRO A 75 1.95 -1.79 -12.18
C PRO A 75 1.42 -2.16 -10.79
N THR A 76 0.13 -1.95 -10.55
CA THR A 76 -0.58 -2.28 -9.30
C THR A 76 -0.32 -3.72 -8.86
N ILE A 77 -0.32 -4.66 -9.81
CA ILE A 77 -0.04 -6.08 -9.57
C ILE A 77 0.97 -6.52 -10.61
N GLN A 78 2.12 -7.05 -10.16
CA GLN A 78 3.13 -7.58 -11.06
C GLN A 78 2.63 -8.87 -11.74
N SER A 79 3.17 -9.16 -12.93
CA SER A 79 2.83 -10.37 -13.67
C SER A 79 3.12 -11.61 -12.81
N GLY A 80 2.15 -12.55 -12.75
CA GLY A 80 2.25 -13.75 -11.92
C GLY A 80 1.77 -13.58 -10.47
N LEU A 81 1.47 -12.36 -10.01
CA LEU A 81 0.95 -12.12 -8.64
C LEU A 81 -0.56 -11.95 -8.57
N TYR A 82 -1.28 -12.09 -9.69
CA TYR A 82 -2.74 -12.10 -9.71
C TYR A 82 -3.28 -13.48 -9.35
N LEU A 83 -3.25 -13.81 -8.04
CA LEU A 83 -3.59 -15.15 -7.54
C LEU A 83 -5.00 -15.24 -6.93
N ILE A 84 -5.58 -14.11 -6.54
CA ILE A 84 -6.84 -14.05 -5.80
C ILE A 84 -7.84 -13.22 -6.60
N ASN A 85 -9.01 -13.79 -6.88
CA ASN A 85 -10.12 -13.08 -7.51
C ASN A 85 -10.53 -11.88 -6.63
N GLU A 86 -10.79 -10.73 -7.26
CA GLU A 86 -11.22 -9.50 -6.57
C GLU A 86 -12.42 -9.71 -5.64
N ASN A 87 -13.37 -10.58 -6.02
CA ASN A 87 -14.55 -10.89 -5.19
C ASN A 87 -14.22 -11.67 -3.91
N ASN A 88 -13.05 -12.30 -3.85
CA ASN A 88 -12.57 -13.06 -2.69
C ASN A 88 -11.57 -12.24 -1.84
N GLN A 89 -11.29 -10.99 -2.20
CA GLN A 89 -10.40 -10.12 -1.44
C GLN A 89 -11.16 -9.46 -0.30
N TYR A 90 -10.57 -9.47 0.89
CA TYR A 90 -11.05 -8.73 2.05
C TYR A 90 -10.22 -7.46 2.21
N ILE A 91 -10.85 -6.30 2.02
CA ILE A 91 -10.19 -4.99 2.09
C ILE A 91 -10.38 -4.40 3.49
N HIS A 92 -9.29 -4.29 4.23
CA HIS A 92 -9.28 -3.61 5.53
C HIS A 92 -9.19 -2.09 5.31
N ILE A 93 -10.11 -1.36 5.92
CA ILE A 93 -10.07 0.11 5.94
C ILE A 93 -9.40 0.51 7.25
N LEU A 94 -8.17 1.01 7.14
CA LEU A 94 -7.36 1.48 8.27
C LEU A 94 -6.98 2.94 8.05
N THR A 95 -7.04 3.72 9.11
CA THR A 95 -6.54 5.09 9.17
C THR A 95 -5.16 5.13 9.85
N LEU A 96 -4.45 6.25 9.73
CA LEU A 96 -3.15 6.41 10.38
C LEU A 96 -3.24 6.57 11.90
N ASP A 97 -4.39 7.03 12.39
CA ASP A 97 -4.60 7.31 13.81
C ASP A 97 -5.25 6.11 14.52
N ASP A 98 -5.63 5.06 13.78
CA ASP A 98 -6.22 3.87 14.35
C ASP A 98 -5.22 3.18 15.29
N PRO A 99 -5.66 2.77 16.50
CA PRO A 99 -4.80 1.99 17.38
C PRO A 99 -4.48 0.66 16.72
N CYS A 100 -3.20 0.33 16.63
CA CYS A 100 -2.72 -0.96 16.18
C CYS A 100 -2.23 -1.75 17.38
N GLU A 101 -2.83 -2.92 17.64
CA GLU A 101 -2.36 -3.86 18.65
C GLU A 101 -1.48 -4.91 17.95
N PRO A 102 -0.14 -4.83 18.06
CA PRO A 102 0.77 -5.71 17.31
C PRO A 102 0.84 -7.15 17.86
N GLU A 103 0.10 -7.46 18.93
CA GLU A 103 0.02 -8.78 19.57
C GLU A 103 1.35 -9.58 19.61
N PRO A 104 2.46 -8.99 20.11
CA PRO A 104 3.81 -9.57 19.96
C PRO A 104 3.99 -10.91 20.68
N MET A 105 3.03 -11.23 21.55
CA MET A 105 3.06 -12.45 22.33
C MET A 105 2.55 -13.67 21.56
N LEU A 106 1.97 -13.48 20.37
CA LEU A 106 1.66 -14.55 19.42
C LEU A 106 2.93 -15.16 18.80
N ASP A 107 4.04 -14.41 18.74
CA ASP A 107 5.33 -14.88 18.21
C ASP A 107 6.14 -15.71 19.23
N VAL A 108 5.68 -15.76 20.49
CA VAL A 108 6.37 -16.48 21.56
C VAL A 108 5.69 -17.82 21.79
N PHE A 109 6.46 -18.91 21.67
CA PHE A 109 5.95 -20.24 22.01
C PHE A 109 5.45 -20.28 23.46
N LYS A 110 4.21 -20.72 23.62
CA LYS A 110 3.56 -20.92 24.91
C LYS A 110 2.85 -22.27 24.89
N TYR A 111 2.75 -22.86 26.07
CA TYR A 111 1.89 -24.02 26.24
C TYR A 111 0.44 -23.60 26.06
N ASP A 112 -0.28 -24.32 25.21
CA ASP A 112 -1.71 -24.15 24.97
C ASP A 112 -2.46 -25.31 25.64
N GLU A 113 -3.22 -25.00 26.68
CA GLU A 113 -4.06 -25.98 27.39
C GLU A 113 -5.15 -26.56 26.47
N GLN A 114 -5.52 -25.85 25.40
CA GLN A 114 -6.53 -26.24 24.42
C GLN A 114 -5.91 -26.73 23.10
N TYR A 115 -4.63 -27.10 23.10
CA TYR A 115 -3.89 -27.49 21.91
C TYR A 115 -4.63 -28.51 21.03
N GLU A 116 -5.15 -29.59 21.61
CA GLU A 116 -5.84 -30.63 20.85
C GLU A 116 -7.12 -30.13 20.16
N GLU A 117 -7.89 -29.27 20.83
CA GLU A 117 -9.09 -28.66 20.27
C GLU A 117 -8.75 -27.66 19.16
N ASN A 118 -7.75 -26.81 19.39
CA ASN A 118 -7.30 -25.82 18.41
C ASN A 118 -6.72 -26.48 17.16
N GLU A 119 -5.91 -27.53 17.30
CA GLU A 119 -5.41 -28.34 16.19
C GLU A 119 -6.55 -28.98 15.37
N ALA A 120 -7.61 -29.45 16.03
CA ALA A 120 -8.78 -29.99 15.34
C ALA A 120 -9.49 -28.91 14.51
N LYS A 121 -9.71 -27.71 15.08
CA LYS A 121 -10.30 -26.56 14.36
C LYS A 121 -9.46 -26.14 13.16
N TYR A 122 -8.14 -26.04 13.29
CA TYR A 122 -7.25 -25.69 12.17
C TYR A 122 -7.27 -26.74 11.06
N LYS A 123 -7.39 -28.04 11.39
CA LYS A 123 -7.54 -29.11 10.39
C LYS A 123 -8.82 -28.96 9.58
N GLU A 124 -9.93 -28.61 10.23
CA GLU A 124 -11.20 -28.33 9.56
C GLU A 124 -11.09 -27.11 8.64
N ILE A 125 -10.53 -26.00 9.12
CA ILE A 125 -10.30 -24.78 8.32
C ILE A 125 -9.42 -25.08 7.12
N ARG A 126 -8.30 -25.80 7.32
CA ARG A 126 -7.41 -26.20 6.22
C ARG A 126 -8.15 -27.01 5.17
N LYS A 127 -9.02 -27.92 5.59
CA LYS A 127 -9.84 -28.72 4.67
C LYS A 127 -10.77 -27.83 3.86
N ILE A 128 -11.46 -26.88 4.49
CA ILE A 128 -12.35 -25.94 3.79
C ILE A 128 -11.56 -25.13 2.76
N ILE A 129 -10.42 -24.55 3.16
CA ILE A 129 -9.63 -23.69 2.28
C ILE A 129 -9.03 -24.48 1.11
N LEU A 130 -8.61 -25.73 1.30
CA LEU A 130 -7.93 -26.50 0.24
C LEU A 130 -8.86 -27.39 -0.58
N ASP A 131 -9.96 -27.89 0.00
CA ASP A 131 -10.88 -28.80 -0.69
C ASP A 131 -12.03 -28.04 -1.39
N ASP A 132 -12.46 -26.88 -0.89
CA ASP A 132 -13.49 -26.04 -1.54
C ASP A 132 -12.90 -25.25 -2.72
N ILE A 133 -11.58 -25.07 -2.74
CA ILE A 133 -10.85 -24.56 -3.90
C ILE A 133 -10.47 -25.76 -4.77
N SER A 134 -11.42 -26.25 -5.58
CA SER A 134 -11.04 -27.02 -6.76
C SER A 134 -10.29 -26.07 -7.68
N TRP A 135 -8.97 -26.04 -7.59
CA TRP A 135 -8.09 -25.25 -8.46
C TRP A 135 -8.25 -25.75 -9.90
N SER A 136 -9.24 -25.22 -10.62
CA SER A 136 -9.30 -25.33 -12.07
C SER A 136 -8.27 -24.34 -12.63
N PHE A 137 -7.04 -24.83 -12.80
CA PHE A 137 -6.04 -24.22 -13.66
C PHE A 137 -6.49 -24.21 -15.12
#